data_AF-A0AAD6VLP1-F1
#
_entry.id   AF-A0AAD6VLP1-F1
#
_cell.length_a   1.000
_cell.length_b   1.000
_cell.length_c   1.000
_cell.angle_alpha   90.00
_cell.angle_beta   90.00
_cell.angle_gamma   90.00
#
_symmetry.space_group_name_H-M   'P 1'
#
loop_
_entity.id
_entity.type
_entity.pdbx_description
1 polymer ?
#
loop_
_entity_poly.entity_id
_entity_poly.type
_entity_poly.pdbx_seq_one_letter_code
_entity_poly.pdbx_strand_id
1 'polypeptide(L)'
;QGNDYFREGKYKEAEVMYNAAVELNGTQPAYMSNLAATYLKLEDYELAESAAYMALLHNPRMIKARFRRGLARKATKQLRAAATDFVTILKEDPDCAEAKSELAALHERINNGERDESSMWQEWDEPTLDARPRAPLPVHLLRESESEDRPASPDAESESENLEDHVGNGIPCKHHNRKPLGCAKGKSCVYSHAPDARSFPDTEGRNVCLYFLMGNCKFGERCLYSHNKANL
;
A
#
# COMPACT_ATOMS: atom_id res chain seq x y z
N GLN A 1 -12.19 15.19 18.22
CA GLN A 1 -12.88 13.91 18.47
C GLN A 1 -11.90 12.74 18.50
N GLY A 2 -11.26 12.33 17.39
CA GLY A 2 -10.30 11.19 17.41
C GLY A 2 -9.15 11.34 18.41
N ASN A 3 -8.52 12.52 18.45
CA ASN A 3 -7.47 12.83 19.44
C ASN A 3 -7.98 12.81 20.89
N ASP A 4 -9.27 13.03 21.12
CA ASP A 4 -9.86 13.07 22.46
C ASP A 4 -10.06 11.64 22.95
N TYR A 5 -10.68 10.78 22.13
CA TYR A 5 -10.79 9.35 22.40
C TYR A 5 -9.43 8.68 22.60
N PHE A 6 -8.42 9.05 21.80
CA PHE A 6 -7.07 8.53 21.97
C PHE A 6 -6.48 8.89 23.34
N ARG A 7 -6.68 10.13 23.81
CA ARG A 7 -6.22 10.57 25.14
C ARG A 7 -6.97 9.90 26.28
N GLU A 8 -8.24 9.53 26.06
CA GLU A 8 -9.07 8.77 27.00
C GLU A 8 -8.75 7.26 27.01
N GLY A 9 -7.86 6.78 26.13
CA GLY A 9 -7.54 5.35 26.00
C GLY A 9 -8.59 4.54 25.23
N LYS A 10 -9.56 5.21 24.62
CA LYS A 10 -10.63 4.61 23.80
C LYS A 10 -10.16 4.46 22.36
N TYR A 11 -9.27 3.50 22.14
CA TYR A 11 -8.54 3.39 20.88
C TYR A 11 -9.40 2.94 19.70
N LYS A 12 -10.39 2.04 19.91
CA LYS A 12 -11.30 1.62 18.82
C LYS A 12 -12.21 2.77 18.37
N GLU A 13 -12.68 3.60 19.29
CA GLU A 13 -13.44 4.81 18.97
C GLU A 13 -12.57 5.87 18.30
N ALA A 14 -11.30 5.99 18.72
CA ALA A 14 -10.34 6.85 18.06
C ALA A 14 -10.09 6.43 16.60
N GLU A 15 -9.94 5.12 16.35
CA GLU A 15 -9.80 4.55 15.00
C GLU A 15 -10.97 4.95 14.10
N VAL A 16 -12.21 4.72 14.56
CA VAL A 16 -13.43 5.07 13.82
C VAL A 16 -13.43 6.57 13.47
N MET A 17 -13.10 7.42 14.45
CA MET A 17 -13.07 8.86 14.24
C MET A 17 -11.96 9.33 13.28
N TYR A 18 -10.80 8.68 13.29
CA TYR A 18 -9.74 9.02 12.34
C TYR A 18 -10.07 8.53 10.93
N ASN A 19 -10.65 7.34 10.77
CA ASN A 19 -11.09 6.84 9.47
C ASN A 19 -12.18 7.74 8.87
N ALA A 20 -13.16 8.15 9.67
CA ALA A 20 -14.16 9.14 9.25
C ALA A 20 -13.51 10.48 8.81
N ALA A 21 -12.45 10.93 9.51
CA ALA A 21 -11.72 12.13 9.12
C ALA A 21 -10.99 11.98 7.76
N VAL A 22 -10.46 10.78 7.47
CA VAL A 22 -9.84 10.43 6.18
C VAL A 22 -10.88 10.40 5.06
N GLU A 23 -12.05 9.83 5.30
CA GLU A 23 -13.15 9.81 4.32
C GLU A 23 -13.63 11.23 3.96
N LEU A 24 -13.72 12.12 4.95
CA LEU A 24 -14.22 13.49 4.76
C LEU A 24 -13.18 14.43 4.13
N ASN A 25 -11.91 14.31 4.52
CA ASN A 25 -10.87 15.31 4.19
C ASN A 25 -9.70 14.74 3.38
N GLY A 26 -9.82 13.49 2.94
CA GLY A 26 -8.78 12.73 2.27
C GLY A 26 -7.64 12.29 3.20
N THR A 27 -6.72 11.53 2.61
CA THR A 27 -5.56 10.98 3.30
C THR A 27 -4.55 12.08 3.67
N GLN A 28 -4.65 12.58 4.89
CA GLN A 28 -3.68 13.54 5.44
C GLN A 28 -2.60 12.81 6.27
N PRO A 29 -1.33 13.23 6.20
CA PRO A 29 -0.26 12.62 7.00
C PRO A 29 -0.58 12.59 8.50
N ALA A 30 -1.19 13.64 9.03
CA ALA A 30 -1.53 13.72 10.45
C ALA A 30 -2.53 12.63 10.87
N TYR A 31 -3.57 12.38 10.06
CA TYR A 31 -4.57 11.34 10.34
C TYR A 31 -3.96 9.96 10.26
N MET A 32 -3.19 9.68 9.20
CA MET A 32 -2.50 8.40 9.03
C MET A 32 -1.49 8.14 10.14
N SER A 33 -0.77 9.17 10.59
CA SER A 33 0.14 9.04 11.73
C SER A 33 -0.61 8.71 13.01
N ASN A 34 -1.75 9.34 13.26
CA ASN A 34 -2.54 9.09 14.47
C ASN A 34 -3.25 7.73 14.42
N LEU A 35 -3.67 7.27 13.25
CA LEU A 35 -4.09 5.88 13.03
C LEU A 35 -2.97 4.91 13.37
N ALA A 36 -1.74 5.14 12.89
CA ALA A 36 -0.59 4.31 13.25
C ALA A 36 -0.36 4.26 14.77
N ALA A 37 -0.50 5.40 15.46
CA ALA A 37 -0.41 5.43 16.92
C ALA A 37 -1.53 4.63 17.60
N THR A 38 -2.73 4.68 17.03
CA THR A 38 -3.92 3.96 17.52
C THR A 38 -3.75 2.46 17.35
N TYR A 39 -3.30 2.02 16.17
CA TYR A 39 -3.00 0.61 15.90
C TYR A 39 -1.86 0.08 16.77
N LEU A 40 -0.81 0.87 17.04
CA LEU A 40 0.22 0.47 18.03
C LEU A 40 -0.35 0.23 19.43
N LYS A 41 -1.39 0.97 19.84
CA LYS A 41 -2.06 0.78 21.13
C LYS A 41 -3.04 -0.40 21.13
N LEU A 42 -3.50 -0.79 19.96
CA LEU A 42 -4.34 -1.98 19.74
C LEU A 42 -3.51 -3.24 19.49
N GLU A 43 -2.19 -3.12 19.38
CA GLU A 43 -1.25 -4.18 19.01
C GLU A 43 -1.48 -4.75 17.59
N ASP A 44 -2.19 -4.00 16.74
CA ASP A 44 -2.40 -4.29 15.32
C ASP A 44 -1.18 -3.79 14.51
N TYR A 45 -0.03 -4.45 14.66
CA TYR A 45 1.27 -3.93 14.19
C TYR A 45 1.36 -3.80 12.66
N GLU A 46 0.74 -4.69 11.90
CA GLU A 46 0.72 -4.64 10.44
C GLU A 46 -0.06 -3.41 9.94
N LEU A 47 -1.21 -3.12 10.56
CA LEU A 47 -1.99 -1.92 10.27
C LEU A 47 -1.26 -0.65 10.71
N ALA A 48 -0.55 -0.71 11.84
CA ALA A 48 0.29 0.39 12.30
C ALA A 48 1.41 0.72 11.31
N GLU A 49 2.11 -0.29 10.79
CA GLU A 49 3.14 -0.12 9.77
C GLU A 49 2.55 0.49 8.48
N SER A 50 1.43 -0.06 7.98
CA SER A 50 0.77 0.43 6.78
C SER A 50 0.33 1.89 6.92
N ALA A 51 -0.32 2.24 8.04
CA ALA A 51 -0.75 3.60 8.30
C ALA A 51 0.44 4.58 8.43
N ALA A 52 1.52 4.15 9.07
CA ALA A 52 2.74 4.95 9.17
C ALA A 52 3.42 5.15 7.82
N TYR A 53 3.47 4.11 6.99
CA TYR A 53 3.97 4.17 5.61
C TYR A 53 3.17 5.18 4.78
N MET A 54 1.83 5.12 4.84
CA MET A 54 0.95 6.08 4.16
C MET A 54 1.24 7.51 4.58
N ALA A 55 1.45 7.74 5.87
CA ALA A 55 1.82 9.05 6.39
C ALA A 55 3.15 9.54 5.79
N LEU A 56 4.14 8.67 5.67
CA LEU A 56 5.46 8.97 5.10
C LEU A 56 5.42 9.15 3.58
N LEU A 57 4.48 8.50 2.89
CA LEU A 57 4.28 8.71 1.46
C LEU A 57 3.88 10.16 1.15
N HIS A 58 3.04 10.74 2.01
CA HIS A 58 2.58 12.12 1.88
C HIS A 58 3.53 13.14 2.53
N ASN A 59 4.17 12.77 3.65
CA ASN A 59 5.19 13.59 4.31
C ASN A 59 6.41 12.73 4.71
N PRO A 60 7.40 12.60 3.81
CA PRO A 60 8.57 11.73 4.04
C PRO A 60 9.42 12.12 5.25
N ARG A 61 9.37 13.38 5.69
CA ARG A 61 10.16 13.90 6.82
C ARG A 61 9.45 13.83 8.17
N MET A 62 8.28 13.20 8.24
CA MET A 62 7.49 13.17 9.46
C MET A 62 8.06 12.17 10.48
N ILE A 63 8.94 12.66 11.36
CA ILE A 63 9.64 11.87 12.39
C ILE A 63 8.69 10.99 13.21
N LYS A 64 7.52 11.53 13.62
CA LYS A 64 6.52 10.77 14.41
C LYS A 64 6.00 9.54 13.66
N ALA A 65 5.72 9.60 12.37
CA ALA A 65 5.29 8.43 11.61
C ALA A 65 6.43 7.44 11.42
N ARG A 66 7.64 7.92 11.12
CA ARG A 66 8.81 7.04 10.99
C ARG A 66 9.10 6.28 12.29
N PHE A 67 9.00 6.96 13.43
CA PHE A 67 9.16 6.35 14.75
C PHE A 67 8.10 5.26 14.99
N ARG A 68 6.83 5.57 14.68
CA ARG A 68 5.71 4.62 14.82
C ARG A 68 5.89 3.39 13.91
N ARG A 69 6.38 3.58 12.68
CA ARG A 69 6.72 2.48 11.76
C ARG A 69 7.84 1.60 12.32
N GLY A 70 8.90 2.21 12.85
CA GLY A 70 10.01 1.49 13.49
C GLY A 70 9.54 0.64 14.68
N LEU A 71 8.63 1.16 15.51
CA LEU A 71 8.03 0.39 16.60
C LEU A 71 7.19 -0.80 16.11
N ALA A 72 6.36 -0.60 15.08
CA ALA A 72 5.56 -1.67 14.49
C ALA A 72 6.46 -2.79 13.92
N ARG A 73 7.47 -2.43 13.13
CA ARG A 73 8.47 -3.36 12.57
C ARG A 73 9.26 -4.09 13.65
N LYS A 74 9.61 -3.41 14.74
CA LYS A 74 10.28 -4.02 15.89
C LYS A 74 9.40 -5.09 16.54
N ALA A 75 8.09 -4.87 16.62
CA ALA A 75 7.13 -5.83 17.16
C ALA A 75 6.94 -7.03 16.22
N THR A 76 6.88 -6.81 14.91
CA THR A 76 6.78 -7.89 13.89
C THR A 76 8.13 -8.53 13.54
N LYS A 77 9.18 -8.33 14.35
CA LYS A 77 10.54 -8.90 14.15
C LYS A 77 11.22 -8.53 12.82
N GLN A 78 10.82 -7.43 12.19
CA GLN A 78 11.53 -6.83 11.06
C GLN A 78 12.66 -5.94 11.59
N LEU A 79 13.64 -6.57 12.25
CA LEU A 79 14.65 -5.89 13.08
C LEU A 79 15.51 -4.93 12.26
N ARG A 80 15.93 -5.35 11.06
CA ARG A 80 16.76 -4.51 10.19
C ARG A 80 15.99 -3.31 9.63
N ALA A 81 14.75 -3.53 9.20
CA ALA A 81 13.88 -2.46 8.72
C ALA A 81 13.57 -1.44 9.82
N ALA A 82 13.30 -1.91 11.04
CA ALA A 82 13.12 -1.03 12.20
C ALA A 82 14.39 -0.23 12.51
N ALA A 83 15.57 -0.85 12.45
CA ALA A 83 16.84 -0.16 12.67
C ALA A 83 17.05 0.96 11.64
N THR A 84 16.72 0.72 10.37
CA THR A 84 16.77 1.75 9.31
C THR A 84 15.87 2.95 9.63
N ASP A 85 14.65 2.71 10.12
CA ASP A 85 13.73 3.78 10.54
C ASP A 85 14.36 4.66 11.63
N PHE A 86 14.90 4.05 12.70
CA PHE A 86 15.50 4.79 13.82
C PHE A 86 16.79 5.51 13.42
N VAL A 87 17.66 4.88 12.61
CA VAL A 87 18.86 5.53 12.06
C VAL A 87 18.47 6.76 11.24
N THR A 88 17.41 6.67 10.45
CA THR A 88 16.95 7.80 9.63
C THR A 88 16.35 8.92 10.48
N ILE A 89 15.73 8.60 11.63
CA ILE A 89 15.34 9.62 12.62
C ILE A 89 16.59 10.32 13.16
N LEU A 90 17.61 9.56 13.58
CA LEU A 90 18.84 10.11 14.15
C LEU A 90 19.68 10.93 13.16
N LYS A 91 19.49 10.74 11.84
CA LYS A 91 20.09 11.62 10.82
C LYS A 91 19.45 13.02 10.80
N GLU A 92 18.15 13.11 11.08
CA GLU A 92 17.39 14.37 11.07
C GLU A 92 17.39 15.03 12.46
N ASP A 93 17.28 14.23 13.51
CA ASP A 93 17.32 14.62 14.91
C ASP A 93 18.31 13.74 15.69
N PRO A 94 19.60 14.11 15.71
CA PRO A 94 20.64 13.36 16.40
C PRO A 94 20.45 13.26 17.91
N ASP A 95 19.57 14.07 18.52
CA ASP A 95 19.38 14.14 19.97
C ASP A 95 18.13 13.41 20.46
N CYS A 96 17.34 12.81 19.56
CA CYS A 96 16.19 11.99 19.92
C CYS A 96 16.60 10.77 20.78
N ALA A 97 16.39 10.89 22.09
CA ALA A 97 16.77 9.88 23.07
C ALA A 97 15.98 8.56 22.88
N GLU A 98 14.71 8.67 22.51
CA GLU A 98 13.84 7.53 22.24
C GLU A 98 14.37 6.70 21.08
N ALA A 99 14.76 7.34 19.96
CA ALA A 99 15.30 6.62 18.81
C ALA A 99 16.66 5.98 19.12
N LYS A 100 17.52 6.61 19.93
CA LYS A 100 18.79 6.01 20.39
C LYS A 100 18.53 4.75 21.22
N SER A 101 17.59 4.82 22.16
CA SER A 101 17.23 3.70 23.03
C SER A 101 16.67 2.52 22.23
N GLU A 102 15.76 2.81 21.29
CA GLU A 102 15.16 1.78 20.43
C GLU A 102 16.19 1.12 19.51
N LEU A 103 17.09 1.90 18.91
CA LEU A 103 18.16 1.37 18.06
C LEU A 103 19.15 0.50 18.85
N ALA A 104 19.52 0.91 20.07
CA ALA A 104 20.38 0.10 20.94
C ALA A 104 19.74 -1.25 21.28
N ALA A 105 18.45 -1.24 21.67
CA ALA A 105 17.71 -2.46 21.95
C ALA A 105 17.61 -3.39 20.73
N LEU A 106 17.46 -2.83 19.52
CA LEU A 106 17.48 -3.62 18.28
C LEU A 106 18.85 -4.23 18.00
N HIS A 107 19.94 -3.49 18.20
CA HIS A 107 21.29 -4.02 18.02
C HIS A 107 21.58 -5.19 18.97
N GLU A 108 21.14 -5.12 20.23
CA GLU A 108 21.25 -6.25 21.16
C GLU A 108 20.50 -7.49 20.65
N ARG A 109 19.26 -7.33 20.19
CA ARG A 109 18.47 -8.44 19.61
C ARG A 109 19.15 -9.08 18.41
N ILE A 110 19.67 -8.26 17.50
CA ILE A 110 20.38 -8.73 16.30
C ILE A 110 21.69 -9.43 16.68
N ASN A 111 22.47 -8.86 17.61
CA ASN A 111 23.73 -9.45 18.07
C ASN A 111 23.53 -10.76 18.84
N ASN A 112 22.39 -10.90 19.53
CA ASN A 112 21.98 -12.14 20.19
C ASN A 112 21.47 -13.21 19.19
N GLY A 113 21.48 -12.91 17.89
CA GLY A 113 21.11 -13.86 16.84
C GLY A 113 19.61 -14.01 16.63
N GLU A 114 18.80 -13.06 17.09
CA GLU A 114 17.36 -13.09 16.80
C GLU A 114 17.12 -13.02 15.28
N ARG A 115 16.28 -13.93 14.77
CA ARG A 115 15.96 -13.99 13.36
C ARG A 115 15.20 -12.74 12.93
N ASP A 116 15.73 -12.10 11.91
CA ASP A 116 15.08 -10.98 11.22
C ASP A 116 14.06 -11.51 10.21
N GLU A 117 12.78 -11.23 10.45
CA GLU A 117 11.66 -11.63 9.58
C GLU A 117 11.41 -10.61 8.46
N SER A 118 12.31 -9.64 8.27
CA SER A 118 12.26 -8.67 7.17
C SER A 118 12.27 -9.33 5.78
N SER A 119 12.66 -10.61 5.68
CA SER A 119 12.59 -11.41 4.45
C SER A 119 11.17 -11.62 3.91
N MET A 120 10.13 -11.40 4.73
CA MET A 120 8.75 -11.62 4.32
C MET A 120 8.13 -10.40 3.58
N TRP A 121 8.77 -9.23 3.62
CA TRP A 121 8.25 -7.96 3.09
C TRP A 121 9.12 -7.31 1.99
N GLN A 122 9.98 -8.09 1.32
CA GLN A 122 11.01 -7.59 0.39
C GLN A 122 10.51 -6.88 -0.90
N GLU A 123 9.23 -6.57 -1.06
CA GLU A 123 8.72 -5.82 -2.22
C GLU A 123 8.26 -4.38 -1.93
N TRP A 124 8.43 -3.86 -0.70
CA TRP A 124 8.10 -2.48 -0.34
C TRP A 124 9.36 -1.67 0.03
N ASP A 125 10.14 -1.32 -0.99
CA ASP A 125 11.24 -0.36 -0.86
C ASP A 125 10.75 0.97 -0.27
N GLU A 126 11.50 1.51 0.70
CA GLU A 126 11.23 2.79 1.34
C GLU A 126 11.22 3.94 0.33
N PRO A 127 10.34 4.96 0.49
CA PRO A 127 10.45 6.17 -0.29
C PRO A 127 11.68 6.93 0.18
N THR A 128 12.77 6.84 -0.59
CA THR A 128 13.86 7.81 -0.51
C THR A 128 13.34 9.19 -0.89
N LEU A 129 14.03 10.25 -0.47
CA LEU A 129 13.68 11.65 -0.78
C LEU A 129 13.55 11.92 -2.30
N ASP A 130 14.01 11.00 -3.15
CA ASP A 130 13.98 11.06 -4.62
C ASP A 130 12.96 10.08 -5.28
N ALA A 131 12.24 9.26 -4.51
CA ALA A 131 11.34 8.25 -5.06
C ALA A 131 9.88 8.74 -5.17
N ARG A 132 9.27 8.46 -6.33
CA ARG A 132 7.86 8.80 -6.63
C ARG A 132 6.89 8.00 -5.77
N PRO A 133 5.83 8.61 -5.21
CA PRO A 133 4.89 7.92 -4.34
C PRO A 133 4.06 6.87 -5.10
N ARG A 134 4.01 5.64 -4.59
CA ARG A 134 3.08 4.59 -5.00
C ARG A 134 1.88 4.65 -4.05
N ALA A 135 0.68 4.91 -4.59
CA ALA A 135 -0.54 5.02 -3.79
C ALA A 135 -0.82 3.69 -3.05
N PRO A 136 -1.11 3.69 -1.76
CA PRO A 136 -1.40 2.46 -1.03
C PRO A 136 -2.87 2.11 -1.19
N LEU A 137 -3.17 0.82 -1.01
CA LEU A 137 -4.52 0.28 -1.19
C LEU A 137 -5.46 0.79 -0.07
N PRO A 138 -6.69 1.20 -0.41
CA PRO A 138 -7.64 1.71 0.57
C PRO A 138 -8.10 0.62 1.55
N VAL A 139 -8.07 0.97 2.84
CA VAL A 139 -8.30 0.11 4.01
C VAL A 139 -9.65 -0.64 4.00
N HIS A 140 -10.64 -0.17 3.22
CA HIS A 140 -11.97 -0.79 3.13
C HIS A 140 -12.03 -2.21 2.52
N LEU A 141 -10.92 -2.74 1.98
CA LEU A 141 -10.86 -4.08 1.35
C LEU A 141 -10.29 -5.18 2.25
N LEU A 142 -9.95 -4.88 3.51
CA LEU A 142 -9.51 -5.86 4.48
C LEU A 142 -10.66 -6.24 5.43
N ARG A 143 -11.64 -6.98 4.92
CA ARG A 143 -12.54 -7.75 5.79
C ARG A 143 -12.85 -9.11 5.15
N GLU A 144 -12.47 -10.15 5.87
CA GLU A 144 -12.51 -11.54 5.45
C GLU A 144 -13.94 -12.08 5.25
N SER A 145 -13.96 -13.08 4.38
CA SER A 145 -14.99 -14.03 4.02
C SER A 145 -15.70 -14.69 5.20
N GLU A 146 -17.02 -14.90 5.08
CA GLU A 146 -17.73 -16.08 5.60
C GLU A 146 -19.17 -16.15 5.05
N SER A 147 -19.46 -17.15 4.21
CA SER A 147 -20.65 -18.03 4.27
C SER A 147 -20.72 -18.88 3.00
N GLU A 148 -20.33 -20.14 3.16
CA GLU A 148 -20.69 -21.24 2.27
C GLU A 148 -22.19 -21.49 2.40
N ASP A 149 -22.92 -21.46 1.28
CA ASP A 149 -24.09 -22.31 0.94
C ASP A 149 -25.01 -21.63 -0.10
N ARG A 150 -24.91 -22.06 -1.37
CA ARG A 150 -26.09 -22.21 -2.25
C ARG A 150 -25.81 -23.09 -3.47
N PRO A 151 -26.76 -23.93 -3.89
CA PRO A 151 -26.51 -25.06 -4.79
C PRO A 151 -26.61 -24.67 -6.27
N ALA A 152 -25.97 -25.49 -7.10
CA ALA A 152 -25.96 -25.40 -8.56
C ALA A 152 -27.34 -25.66 -9.19
N SER A 153 -27.68 -24.90 -10.23
CA SER A 153 -28.63 -25.32 -11.26
C SER A 153 -28.17 -24.82 -12.65
N PRO A 154 -28.36 -25.62 -13.72
CA PRO A 154 -27.79 -25.37 -15.03
C PRO A 154 -28.74 -24.63 -15.99
N ASP A 155 -28.14 -24.11 -17.06
CA ASP A 155 -28.70 -23.68 -18.35
C ASP A 155 -29.35 -22.28 -18.45
N ALA A 156 -28.63 -21.35 -19.09
CA ALA A 156 -29.06 -20.63 -20.31
C ALA A 156 -28.11 -19.46 -20.62
N GLU A 157 -27.40 -19.55 -21.74
CA GLU A 157 -26.50 -18.53 -22.28
C GLU A 157 -27.26 -17.26 -22.70
N SER A 158 -26.77 -16.08 -22.27
CA SER A 158 -26.97 -14.80 -22.96
C SER A 158 -25.97 -13.76 -22.45
N GLU A 159 -24.89 -13.62 -23.24
CA GLU A 159 -24.06 -12.44 -23.49
C GLU A 159 -24.02 -11.32 -22.42
N SER A 160 -23.10 -11.48 -21.47
CA SER A 160 -22.14 -10.44 -21.04
C SER A 160 -21.25 -11.05 -19.96
N GLU A 161 -20.51 -12.08 -20.34
CA GLU A 161 -19.54 -12.67 -19.43
C GLU A 161 -18.40 -11.68 -19.21
N ASN A 162 -18.44 -11.13 -18.00
CA ASN A 162 -17.47 -10.25 -17.39
C ASN A 162 -16.05 -10.59 -17.82
N LEU A 163 -15.36 -9.54 -18.23
CA LEU A 163 -13.95 -9.48 -18.58
C LEU A 163 -13.11 -9.89 -17.35
N GLU A 164 -13.05 -11.19 -17.06
CA GLU A 164 -12.15 -11.72 -16.03
C GLU A 164 -10.73 -11.56 -16.54
N ASP A 165 -10.13 -10.46 -16.09
CA ASP A 165 -8.80 -10.03 -16.42
C ASP A 165 -7.78 -11.10 -16.02
N HIS A 166 -7.13 -11.68 -17.02
CA HIS A 166 -6.12 -12.69 -16.80
C HIS A 166 -4.85 -12.06 -16.20
N VAL A 167 -4.44 -12.52 -15.01
CA VAL A 167 -3.31 -11.96 -14.22
C VAL A 167 -1.94 -12.51 -14.68
N GLY A 168 -1.91 -13.66 -15.36
CA GLY A 168 -0.67 -14.25 -15.89
C GLY A 168 0.43 -14.39 -14.84
N ASN A 169 1.66 -14.04 -15.22
CA ASN A 169 2.83 -14.00 -14.33
C ASN A 169 2.95 -12.68 -13.52
N GLY A 170 1.92 -11.84 -13.49
CA GLY A 170 1.94 -10.54 -12.79
C GLY A 170 2.71 -9.43 -13.51
N ILE A 171 3.41 -9.71 -14.62
CA ILE A 171 4.11 -8.70 -15.42
C ILE A 171 3.19 -8.22 -16.55
N PRO A 172 2.90 -6.91 -16.71
CA PRO A 172 1.93 -6.46 -17.70
C PRO A 172 2.38 -6.72 -19.14
N CYS A 173 1.44 -7.17 -19.97
CA CYS A 173 1.68 -7.53 -21.36
C CYS A 173 1.91 -6.29 -22.22
N LYS A 174 3.06 -6.25 -22.90
CA LYS A 174 3.44 -5.14 -23.80
C LYS A 174 2.58 -4.96 -25.05
N HIS A 175 1.76 -5.94 -25.39
CA HIS A 175 0.90 -5.92 -26.57
C HIS A 175 -0.58 -5.74 -26.25
N HIS A 176 -1.00 -6.00 -25.01
CA HIS A 176 -2.42 -5.94 -24.62
C HIS A 176 -3.08 -4.61 -24.99
N ASN A 177 -2.40 -3.50 -24.66
CA ASN A 177 -2.94 -2.15 -24.86
C ASN A 177 -2.66 -1.56 -26.25
N ARG A 178 -2.00 -2.30 -27.16
CA ARG A 178 -1.61 -1.77 -28.48
C ARG A 178 -2.76 -1.89 -29.48
N LYS A 179 -3.09 -0.79 -30.16
CA LYS A 179 -3.99 -0.81 -31.32
C LYS A 179 -3.25 -1.27 -32.59
N PRO A 180 -3.96 -1.88 -33.56
CA PRO A 180 -5.40 -2.21 -33.54
C PRO A 180 -5.72 -3.61 -32.97
N LEU A 181 -4.73 -4.47 -32.74
CA LEU A 181 -4.93 -5.91 -32.57
C LEU A 181 -4.87 -6.44 -31.12
N GLY A 182 -4.38 -5.65 -30.16
CA GLY A 182 -4.15 -6.14 -28.79
C GLY A 182 -3.18 -7.32 -28.73
N CYS A 183 -3.18 -8.05 -27.61
CA CYS A 183 -2.37 -9.26 -27.48
C CYS A 183 -3.04 -10.45 -28.18
N ALA A 184 -2.43 -10.98 -29.24
CA ALA A 184 -2.94 -12.13 -29.99
C ALA A 184 -3.09 -13.44 -29.17
N LYS A 185 -2.47 -13.53 -27.99
CA LYS A 185 -2.56 -14.70 -27.11
C LYS A 185 -3.78 -14.70 -26.20
N GLY A 186 -4.46 -13.56 -26.02
CA GLY A 186 -5.62 -13.46 -25.12
C GLY A 186 -5.35 -14.03 -23.73
N LYS A 187 -6.26 -14.85 -23.20
CA LYS A 187 -6.13 -15.52 -21.88
C LYS A 187 -4.97 -16.54 -21.79
N SER A 188 -4.37 -16.94 -22.93
CA SER A 188 -3.20 -17.83 -22.98
C SER A 188 -1.86 -17.09 -22.95
N CYS A 189 -1.89 -15.76 -22.83
CA CYS A 189 -0.68 -14.97 -22.67
C CYS A 189 0.00 -15.32 -21.35
N VAL A 190 1.33 -15.34 -21.29
CA VAL A 190 2.05 -15.56 -20.01
C VAL A 190 2.10 -14.26 -19.18
N TYR A 191 1.84 -13.11 -19.81
CA TYR A 191 1.94 -11.77 -19.21
C TYR A 191 0.57 -11.19 -18.89
N SER A 192 0.44 -10.53 -17.74
CA SER A 192 -0.82 -9.97 -17.23
C SER A 192 -1.53 -9.06 -18.23
N HIS A 193 -2.84 -9.29 -18.41
CA HIS A 193 -3.76 -8.37 -19.06
C HIS A 193 -4.58 -7.58 -18.01
N ALA A 194 -4.50 -7.97 -16.74
CA ALA A 194 -5.21 -7.29 -15.67
C ALA A 194 -4.67 -5.88 -15.38
N PRO A 195 -5.55 -4.95 -15.00
CA PRO A 195 -5.17 -3.67 -14.42
C PRO A 195 -4.25 -3.88 -13.22
N ASP A 196 -3.38 -2.91 -13.01
CA ASP A 196 -2.46 -2.87 -11.88
C ASP A 196 -2.49 -1.49 -11.22
N ALA A 197 -1.68 -1.28 -10.19
CA ALA A 197 -1.61 0.00 -9.47
C ALA A 197 -1.20 1.22 -10.35
N ARG A 198 -0.89 1.04 -11.64
CA ARG A 198 -0.50 2.10 -12.58
C ARG A 198 -1.52 2.28 -13.70
N SER A 199 -2.59 1.50 -13.72
CA SER A 199 -3.57 1.51 -14.80
C SER A 199 -5.00 1.29 -14.34
N PHE A 200 -5.95 1.72 -15.17
CA PHE A 200 -7.39 1.52 -14.96
C PHE A 200 -8.00 1.01 -16.28
N PRO A 201 -8.89 0.01 -16.26
CA PRO A 201 -9.48 -0.53 -17.48
C PRO A 201 -10.42 0.49 -18.13
N ASP A 202 -10.34 0.66 -19.45
CA ASP A 202 -11.38 1.36 -20.21
C ASP A 202 -12.52 0.41 -20.62
N THR A 203 -13.58 0.97 -21.21
CA THR A 203 -14.72 0.17 -21.70
C THR A 203 -14.38 -0.79 -22.83
N GLU A 204 -13.19 -0.66 -23.45
CA GLU A 204 -12.65 -1.61 -24.43
C GLU A 204 -11.73 -2.68 -23.78
N GLY A 205 -11.64 -2.72 -22.44
CA GLY A 205 -10.82 -3.69 -21.71
C GLY A 205 -9.31 -3.42 -21.74
N ARG A 206 -8.90 -2.19 -22.08
CA ARG A 206 -7.49 -1.79 -22.10
C ARG A 206 -7.11 -1.09 -20.82
N ASN A 207 -5.90 -1.35 -20.37
CA ASN A 207 -5.33 -0.71 -19.20
C ASN A 207 -4.83 0.69 -19.59
N VAL A 208 -5.57 1.72 -19.19
CA VAL A 208 -5.24 3.13 -19.40
C VAL A 208 -4.26 3.60 -18.33
N CYS A 209 -3.21 4.32 -18.75
CA CYS A 209 -2.15 4.80 -17.87
C CYS A 209 -2.68 5.86 -16.88
N LEU A 210 -2.66 5.57 -15.58
CA LEU A 210 -3.07 6.54 -14.55
C LEU A 210 -2.21 7.81 -14.59
N TYR A 211 -0.90 7.69 -14.84
CA TYR A 211 -0.01 8.85 -14.93
C TYR A 211 -0.31 9.73 -16.14
N PHE A 212 -0.82 9.17 -17.23
CA PHE A 212 -1.26 9.97 -18.37
C PHE A 212 -2.54 10.74 -18.04
N LEU A 213 -3.48 10.10 -17.34
CA LEU A 213 -4.71 10.76 -16.88
C LEU A 213 -4.38 11.96 -15.98
N MET A 214 -3.37 11.81 -15.12
CA MET A 214 -2.86 12.87 -14.24
C MET A 214 -1.91 13.88 -14.92
N GLY A 215 -1.60 13.72 -16.22
CA GLY A 215 -0.69 14.63 -16.95
C GLY A 215 0.81 14.46 -16.65
N ASN A 216 1.21 13.38 -15.96
CA ASN A 216 2.56 13.16 -15.42
C ASN A 216 3.28 11.92 -16.00
N CYS A 217 2.78 11.34 -17.09
CA CYS A 217 3.41 10.17 -17.72
C CYS A 217 4.72 10.54 -18.42
N LYS A 218 5.83 9.94 -17.99
CA LYS A 218 7.17 10.15 -18.57
C LYS A 218 7.46 9.30 -19.81
N PHE A 219 6.62 8.30 -20.09
CA PHE A 219 6.89 7.31 -21.13
C PHE A 219 6.31 7.68 -22.51
N GLY A 220 5.37 8.63 -22.56
CA GLY A 220 4.73 9.06 -23.81
C GLY A 220 4.20 7.87 -24.61
N GLU A 221 4.50 7.83 -25.90
CA GLU A 221 4.11 6.74 -26.82
C GLU A 221 4.77 5.39 -26.52
N ARG A 222 5.82 5.36 -25.69
CA ARG A 222 6.48 4.12 -25.24
C ARG A 222 5.85 3.55 -23.97
N CYS A 223 4.77 4.17 -23.45
CA CYS A 223 4.07 3.65 -22.29
C CYS A 223 3.48 2.27 -22.57
N LEU A 224 3.53 1.40 -21.58
CA LEU A 224 2.97 0.05 -21.66
C LEU A 224 1.43 0.04 -21.66
N TYR A 225 0.84 1.12 -21.15
CA TYR A 225 -0.58 1.32 -20.97
C TYR A 225 -1.12 2.30 -22.02
N SER A 226 -2.42 2.23 -22.28
CA SER A 226 -3.12 3.09 -23.23
C SER A 226 -3.09 4.55 -22.77
N HIS A 227 -2.83 5.48 -23.70
CA HIS A 227 -2.97 6.93 -23.51
C HIS A 227 -4.22 7.44 -24.24
N ASN A 228 -5.32 6.72 -24.12
CA ASN A 228 -6.61 7.11 -24.70
C ASN A 228 -7.60 7.46 -23.58
N LYS A 229 -8.25 8.63 -23.67
CA LYS A 229 -9.31 9.05 -22.75
C LYS A 229 -10.71 8.85 -23.31
N ALA A 230 -10.84 8.49 -24.59
CA ALA A 230 -12.12 8.50 -25.30
C ALA A 230 -13.16 7.52 -24.73
N ASN A 231 -12.73 6.52 -23.98
CA ASN A 231 -13.54 5.36 -23.60
C ASN A 231 -13.46 5.04 -22.08
N LEU A 232 -13.08 6.01 -21.26
CA LEU A 232 -13.07 5.92 -19.79
C LEU A 232 -14.47 6.01 -19.20
#